data_AF-A0AA39HQ43-F1
#
_entry.id   AF-A0AA39HQ43-F1
#
_cell.length_a   1.000
_cell.length_b   1.000
_cell.length_c   1.000
_cell.angle_alpha   90.00
_cell.angle_beta   90.00
_cell.angle_gamma   90.00
#
_symmetry.space_group_name_H-M   'P 1'
#
loop_
_entity.id
_entity.type
_entity.pdbx_description
1 polymer ?
#
loop_
_entity_poly.entity_id
_entity_poly.type
_entity_poly.pdbx_seq_one_letter_code
_entity_poly.pdbx_strand_id
1 'polypeptide(L)'
;MTLNADFDLLTLLSLKDDSGNQATPSMLPPPATQQLCEICDQNVQDGIHYLSHLQLFHRQMRGRTAAIMQTTAPLGCCHCRERFWTYQGLERHLVMLHGLVTADLLDKAHRKEDGGRCKICSKRYAFNILQHLVADHDVKLCSAEIMYSCDICTFRCGTVRRLQYHQTTSHP
;
A
#
# COMPACT_ATOMS: atom_id res chain seq x y z
N MET A 1 54.76 28.84 -24.40
CA MET A 1 54.45 28.66 -22.96
C MET A 1 54.20 27.18 -22.74
N THR A 2 54.55 26.67 -21.56
CA THR A 2 54.18 25.32 -21.05
C THR A 2 52.68 25.33 -20.64
N LEU A 3 51.95 24.23 -20.33
CA LEU A 3 52.23 22.85 -19.85
C LEU A 3 51.28 21.87 -20.62
N ASN A 4 51.61 20.59 -20.86
CA ASN A 4 51.46 19.37 -20.01
C ASN A 4 50.07 19.24 -19.35
N ALA A 5 49.39 18.08 -19.26
CA ALA A 5 49.57 16.70 -19.75
C ALA A 5 48.15 16.06 -19.82
N ASP A 6 47.80 15.14 -20.74
CA ASP A 6 48.23 13.74 -20.86
C ASP A 6 48.05 12.89 -19.58
N PHE A 7 47.05 12.00 -19.59
CA PHE A 7 47.13 10.69 -18.93
C PHE A 7 46.22 9.65 -19.61
N ASP A 8 46.73 9.04 -20.66
CA ASP A 8 46.19 7.80 -21.24
C ASP A 8 46.29 6.64 -20.24
N LEU A 9 45.41 5.63 -20.36
CA LEU A 9 45.59 4.34 -19.68
C LEU A 9 45.26 3.18 -20.62
N LEU A 10 46.27 2.73 -21.37
CA LEU A 10 46.15 1.71 -22.41
C LEU A 10 46.97 0.45 -22.10
N THR A 11 46.27 -0.69 -22.13
CA THR A 11 46.78 -2.05 -22.48
C THR A 11 47.59 -2.88 -21.46
N LEU A 12 47.26 -4.19 -21.47
CA LEU A 12 48.06 -5.43 -21.33
C LEU A 12 47.42 -6.41 -20.32
N LEU A 13 46.64 -7.41 -20.76
CA LEU A 13 47.07 -8.72 -21.32
C LEU A 13 48.01 -9.46 -20.36
N SER A 14 47.57 -10.47 -19.60
CA SER A 14 47.37 -11.89 -20.03
C SER A 14 46.97 -12.72 -18.78
N LEU A 15 46.43 -13.96 -18.77
CA LEU A 15 45.75 -14.94 -19.65
C LEU A 15 45.10 -15.99 -18.67
N LYS A 16 44.35 -17.05 -19.00
CA LYS A 16 43.95 -17.77 -20.23
C LYS A 16 42.41 -18.05 -20.11
N ASP A 17 41.71 -19.16 -20.38
CA ASP A 17 41.95 -20.50 -20.97
C ASP A 17 40.65 -21.03 -21.64
N ASP A 18 40.67 -22.22 -22.27
CA ASP A 18 39.54 -22.80 -23.03
C ASP A 18 38.71 -23.84 -22.24
N SER A 19 37.37 -23.75 -22.35
CA SER A 19 36.43 -24.89 -22.35
C SER A 19 35.01 -24.40 -22.65
N GLY A 20 34.41 -24.89 -23.73
CA GLY A 20 33.04 -24.55 -24.10
C GLY A 20 31.98 -25.26 -23.23
N ASN A 21 30.89 -24.57 -22.90
CA ASN A 21 29.68 -25.20 -22.39
C ASN A 21 28.43 -24.45 -22.91
N GLN A 22 27.54 -25.16 -23.61
CA GLN A 22 26.32 -24.57 -24.17
C GLN A 22 25.25 -24.46 -23.07
N ALA A 23 25.32 -23.37 -22.30
CA ALA A 23 24.26 -23.04 -21.36
C ALA A 23 22.95 -22.78 -22.12
N THR A 24 21.98 -23.69 -21.95
CA THR A 24 20.62 -23.45 -22.41
C THR A 24 20.06 -22.19 -21.74
N PRO A 25 19.29 -21.36 -22.45
CA PRO A 25 18.65 -20.19 -21.86
C PRO A 25 17.52 -20.66 -20.93
N SER A 26 17.89 -21.02 -19.71
CA SER A 26 16.96 -21.28 -18.61
C SER A 26 16.14 -20.03 -18.37
N MET A 27 14.92 -20.00 -18.92
CA MET A 27 13.99 -18.91 -18.73
C MET A 27 13.67 -18.80 -17.24
N LEU A 28 14.21 -17.78 -16.58
CA LEU A 28 13.75 -17.44 -15.23
C LEU A 28 12.23 -17.21 -15.33
N PRO A 29 11.43 -17.78 -14.40
CA PRO A 29 10.04 -17.38 -14.30
C PRO A 29 9.96 -15.87 -14.10
N PRO A 30 8.99 -15.17 -14.71
CA PRO A 30 8.88 -13.72 -14.56
C PRO A 30 8.79 -13.37 -13.07
N PRO A 31 9.45 -12.29 -12.62
CA PRO A 31 9.49 -11.94 -11.20
C PRO A 31 8.06 -11.76 -10.69
N ALA A 32 7.67 -12.58 -9.70
CA ALA A 32 6.33 -12.61 -9.16
C ALA A 32 5.89 -11.19 -8.76
N THR A 33 4.72 -10.75 -9.24
CA THR A 33 4.24 -9.38 -9.06
C THR A 33 3.95 -9.11 -7.59
N GLN A 34 4.95 -8.55 -6.93
CA GLN A 34 4.96 -8.19 -5.52
C GLN A 34 4.16 -6.90 -5.30
N GLN A 35 3.24 -6.92 -4.34
CA GLN A 35 2.35 -5.80 -4.03
C GLN A 35 2.46 -5.41 -2.55
N LEU A 36 2.55 -4.10 -2.29
CA LEU A 36 2.60 -3.57 -0.92
C LEU A 36 1.18 -3.49 -0.35
N CYS A 37 0.97 -4.10 0.82
CA CYS A 37 -0.29 -4.01 1.56
C CYS A 37 -0.63 -2.55 1.89
N GLU A 38 -1.77 -2.09 1.36
CA GLU A 38 -2.32 -0.74 1.58
C GLU A 38 -2.47 -0.35 3.05
N ILE A 39 -2.62 -1.34 3.94
CA ILE A 39 -2.79 -1.14 5.39
C ILE A 39 -1.44 -1.09 6.12
N CYS A 40 -0.54 -2.06 5.93
CA CYS A 40 0.66 -2.23 6.78
C CYS A 40 2.02 -2.11 6.07
N ASP A 41 2.05 -1.86 4.75
CA ASP A 41 3.25 -1.79 3.91
C ASP A 41 4.13 -3.05 3.93
N GLN A 42 3.59 -4.20 4.30
CA GLN A 42 4.25 -5.49 4.04
C GLN A 42 4.14 -5.82 2.55
N ASN A 43 5.23 -6.35 1.99
CA ASN A 43 5.25 -6.87 0.63
C ASN A 43 4.62 -8.27 0.61
N VAL A 44 3.66 -8.49 -0.30
CA VAL A 44 2.94 -9.75 -0.47
C VAL A 44 3.05 -10.21 -1.92
N GLN A 45 3.22 -11.52 -2.13
CA GLN A 45 3.31 -12.13 -3.45
C GLN A 45 1.91 -12.32 -4.04
N ASP A 46 1.66 -11.83 -5.25
CA ASP A 46 0.41 -12.05 -6.01
C ASP A 46 -0.92 -11.65 -5.31
N GLY A 47 -2.02 -11.71 -6.05
CA GLY A 47 -3.34 -11.33 -5.56
C GLY A 47 -3.97 -12.31 -4.57
N ILE A 48 -3.65 -13.61 -4.64
CA ILE A 48 -4.25 -14.66 -3.82
C ILE A 48 -3.68 -14.62 -2.40
N HIS A 49 -2.36 -14.46 -2.24
CA HIS A 49 -1.79 -14.22 -0.92
C HIS A 49 -2.13 -12.81 -0.42
N TYR A 50 -2.30 -11.79 -1.30
CA TYR A 50 -2.79 -10.46 -0.88
C TYR A 50 -4.21 -10.51 -0.27
N LEU A 51 -5.15 -11.23 -0.91
CA LEU A 51 -6.48 -11.48 -0.34
C LEU A 51 -6.41 -12.21 1.01
N SER A 52 -5.64 -13.30 1.05
CA SER A 52 -5.43 -14.09 2.28
C SER A 52 -4.83 -13.24 3.40
N HIS A 53 -3.89 -12.35 3.07
CA HIS A 53 -3.26 -11.42 4.00
C HIS A 53 -4.26 -10.40 4.57
N LEU A 54 -5.11 -9.80 3.72
CA LEU A 54 -6.19 -8.90 4.15
C LEU A 54 -7.19 -9.59 5.08
N GLN A 55 -7.56 -10.84 4.77
CA GLN A 55 -8.50 -11.62 5.56
C GLN A 55 -7.93 -12.05 6.92
N LEU A 56 -6.71 -12.57 6.95
CA LEU A 56 -6.10 -13.12 8.17
C LEU A 56 -5.58 -12.03 9.13
N PHE A 57 -4.80 -11.07 8.62
CA PHE A 57 -4.10 -10.10 9.47
C PHE A 57 -4.90 -8.82 9.72
N HIS A 58 -5.70 -8.36 8.75
CA HIS A 58 -6.47 -7.11 8.85
C HIS A 58 -7.97 -7.32 9.02
N ARG A 59 -8.44 -8.58 8.95
CA ARG A 59 -9.86 -8.99 9.06
C ARG A 59 -10.78 -8.35 8.00
N GLN A 60 -10.22 -7.85 6.91
CA GLN A 60 -10.93 -7.21 5.79
C GLN A 60 -11.34 -8.26 4.74
N MET A 61 -12.14 -7.87 3.74
CA MET A 61 -12.47 -8.70 2.57
C MET A 61 -13.07 -10.09 2.92
N ARG A 62 -13.75 -10.21 4.07
CA ARG A 62 -14.40 -11.45 4.52
C ARG A 62 -15.43 -11.94 3.51
N GLY A 63 -15.47 -13.24 3.26
CA GLY A 63 -16.37 -13.86 2.27
C GLY A 63 -16.02 -13.59 0.80
N ARG A 64 -15.01 -12.75 0.50
CA ARG A 64 -14.51 -12.58 -0.87
C ARG A 64 -13.61 -13.76 -1.27
N THR A 65 -13.73 -14.22 -2.51
CA THR A 65 -12.95 -15.33 -3.09
C THR A 65 -11.82 -14.80 -3.98
N ALA A 66 -10.84 -15.66 -4.29
CA ALA A 66 -9.67 -15.30 -5.12
C ALA A 66 -10.03 -14.70 -6.50
N ALA A 67 -11.20 -15.02 -7.06
CA ALA A 67 -11.70 -14.45 -8.30
C ALA A 67 -11.81 -12.91 -8.26
N ILE A 68 -12.05 -12.29 -7.09
CA ILE A 68 -12.13 -10.83 -6.99
C ILE A 68 -10.80 -10.15 -7.34
N MET A 69 -9.67 -10.82 -7.13
CA MET A 69 -8.32 -10.30 -7.37
C MET A 69 -7.94 -10.30 -8.86
N GLN A 70 -8.80 -10.82 -9.73
CA GLN A 70 -8.71 -10.66 -11.19
C GLN A 70 -9.42 -9.38 -11.67
N THR A 71 -10.12 -8.66 -10.77
CA THR A 71 -10.83 -7.41 -11.07
C THR A 71 -10.07 -6.19 -10.53
N THR A 72 -10.43 -4.98 -10.97
CA THR A 72 -9.93 -3.75 -10.36
C THR A 72 -10.48 -3.58 -8.95
N ALA A 73 -9.63 -3.20 -7.99
CA ALA A 73 -10.04 -2.96 -6.60
C ALA A 73 -11.29 -2.05 -6.51
N PRO A 74 -12.29 -2.37 -5.65
CA PRO A 74 -13.63 -1.79 -5.77
C PRO A 74 -13.73 -0.33 -5.34
N LEU A 75 -12.92 0.10 -4.37
CA LEU A 75 -12.95 1.47 -3.85
C LEU A 75 -12.00 2.35 -4.67
N GLY A 76 -12.43 3.56 -5.04
CA GLY A 76 -11.58 4.54 -5.71
C GLY A 76 -11.46 5.82 -4.88
N CYS A 77 -10.33 6.52 -5.00
CA CYS A 77 -10.24 7.90 -4.52
C CYS A 77 -11.11 8.82 -5.41
N CYS A 78 -11.69 9.87 -4.82
CA CYS A 78 -12.41 10.91 -5.53
C CYS A 78 -11.51 12.03 -6.09
N HIS A 79 -10.26 12.12 -5.62
CA HIS A 79 -9.29 13.16 -6.00
C HIS A 79 -8.18 12.68 -6.96
N CYS A 80 -8.00 11.37 -7.11
CA CYS A 80 -7.02 10.79 -8.03
C CYS A 80 -7.49 9.42 -8.57
N ARG A 81 -6.65 8.74 -9.36
CA ARG A 81 -7.00 7.46 -10.00
C ARG A 81 -6.72 6.21 -9.15
N GLU A 82 -6.18 6.38 -7.94
CA GLU A 82 -5.82 5.27 -7.05
C GLU A 82 -7.04 4.50 -6.56
N ARG A 83 -6.86 3.18 -6.37
CA ARG A 83 -7.92 2.24 -6.01
C ARG A 83 -7.46 1.29 -4.90
N PHE A 84 -8.40 0.93 -4.02
CA PHE A 84 -8.13 0.23 -2.76
C PHE A 84 -9.08 -0.95 -2.56
N TRP A 85 -8.57 -2.01 -1.94
CA TRP A 85 -9.37 -3.18 -1.59
C TRP A 85 -10.17 -2.97 -0.31
N THR A 86 -9.76 -2.03 0.54
CA THR A 86 -10.31 -1.83 1.87
C THR A 86 -10.53 -0.35 2.16
N TYR A 87 -11.56 -0.03 2.95
CA TYR A 87 -11.79 1.35 3.38
C TYR A 87 -10.63 1.89 4.23
N GLN A 88 -9.89 1.03 4.93
CA GLN A 88 -8.70 1.40 5.70
C GLN A 88 -7.53 1.83 4.80
N GLY A 89 -7.34 1.18 3.65
CA GLY A 89 -6.38 1.61 2.62
C GLY A 89 -6.75 2.96 2.02
N LEU A 90 -8.02 3.14 1.63
CA LEU A 90 -8.53 4.40 1.10
C LEU A 90 -8.42 5.56 2.11
N GLU A 91 -8.84 5.35 3.36
CA GLU A 91 -8.75 6.34 4.44
C GLU A 91 -7.30 6.74 4.72
N ARG A 92 -6.38 5.77 4.75
CA ARG A 92 -4.94 6.03 4.89
C ARG A 92 -4.36 6.79 3.69
N HIS A 93 -4.81 6.51 2.47
CA HIS A 93 -4.41 7.25 1.28
C HIS A 93 -4.89 8.72 1.32
N LEU A 94 -6.16 8.93 1.65
CA LEU A 94 -6.79 10.26 1.72
C LEU A 94 -6.06 11.19 2.68
N VAL A 95 -5.70 10.72 3.88
CA VAL A 95 -4.95 11.55 4.84
C VAL A 95 -3.49 11.77 4.40
N MET A 96 -2.83 10.76 3.82
CA MET A 96 -1.40 10.81 3.48
C MET A 96 -1.07 11.64 2.23
N LEU A 97 -1.97 11.71 1.25
CA LEU A 97 -1.73 12.39 -0.04
C LEU A 97 -2.68 13.56 -0.34
N HIS A 98 -3.79 13.68 0.40
CA HIS A 98 -4.76 14.77 0.21
C HIS A 98 -5.07 15.56 1.51
N GLY A 99 -4.47 15.19 2.65
CA GLY A 99 -4.73 15.82 3.95
C GLY A 99 -6.15 15.59 4.49
N LEU A 100 -6.90 14.63 3.91
CA LEU A 100 -8.32 14.43 4.20
C LEU A 100 -8.52 13.42 5.34
N VAL A 101 -9.14 13.87 6.43
CA VAL A 101 -9.35 13.11 7.67
C VAL A 101 -10.83 12.79 7.85
N THR A 102 -11.16 11.50 7.99
CA THR A 102 -12.51 11.03 8.30
C THR A 102 -12.85 11.19 9.79
N ALA A 103 -14.15 11.23 10.09
CA ALA A 103 -14.62 11.15 11.47
C ALA A 103 -14.10 9.87 12.16
N ASP A 104 -14.18 8.70 11.51
CA ASP A 104 -13.65 7.42 12.05
C ASP A 104 -12.12 7.46 12.29
N LEU A 105 -11.32 8.19 11.49
CA LEU A 105 -9.88 8.34 11.70
C LEU A 105 -9.55 9.29 12.85
N LEU A 106 -10.30 10.40 12.99
CA LEU A 106 -10.17 11.29 14.13
C LEU A 106 -10.56 10.58 15.44
N ASP A 107 -11.60 9.76 15.40
CA ASP A 107 -12.02 8.88 16.49
C ASP A 107 -10.93 7.88 16.90
N LYS A 108 -10.19 7.32 15.92
CA LYS A 108 -9.00 6.48 16.18
C LYS A 108 -7.89 7.28 16.84
N ALA A 109 -7.60 8.49 16.37
CA ALA A 109 -6.56 9.34 16.96
C ALA A 109 -6.86 9.67 18.43
N HIS A 110 -8.11 9.99 18.78
CA HIS A 110 -8.53 10.18 20.17
C HIS A 110 -8.31 8.93 21.06
N ARG A 111 -8.37 7.73 20.48
CA ARG A 111 -8.09 6.45 21.18
C ARG A 111 -6.62 6.00 21.09
N LYS A 112 -5.74 6.75 20.42
CA LYS A 112 -4.35 6.34 20.06
C LYS A 112 -4.31 5.08 19.19
N GLU A 113 -5.25 4.97 18.26
CA GLU A 113 -5.38 3.90 17.26
C GLU A 113 -5.02 4.37 15.84
N ASP A 114 -4.62 5.64 15.65
CA ASP A 114 -4.17 6.20 14.37
C ASP A 114 -2.73 5.81 14.01
N GLY A 115 -2.22 4.69 14.52
CA GLY A 115 -0.89 4.18 14.22
C GLY A 115 -0.69 3.81 12.74
N GLY A 116 0.55 3.83 12.28
CA GLY A 116 0.86 3.49 10.89
C GLY A 116 2.29 3.82 10.47
N ARG A 117 2.54 3.76 9.16
CA ARG A 117 3.76 4.28 8.55
C ARG A 117 3.44 5.56 7.78
N CYS A 118 4.24 6.60 7.96
CA CYS A 118 4.13 7.79 7.13
C CYS A 118 4.56 7.46 5.69
N LYS A 119 3.76 7.87 4.69
CA LYS A 119 4.13 7.70 3.27
C LYS A 119 5.19 8.71 2.80
N ILE A 120 5.32 9.85 3.48
CA ILE A 120 6.28 10.93 3.15
C ILE A 120 7.69 10.56 3.65
N CYS A 121 7.86 10.23 4.93
CA CYS A 121 9.18 9.94 5.52
C CYS A 121 9.45 8.46 5.87
N SER A 122 8.54 7.52 5.55
CA SER A 122 8.67 6.08 5.82
C SER A 122 8.84 5.62 7.28
N LYS A 123 8.93 6.55 8.25
CA LYS A 123 8.92 6.28 9.69
C LYS A 123 7.64 5.55 10.12
N ARG A 124 7.72 4.71 11.17
CA ARG A 124 6.59 4.00 11.77
C ARG A 124 6.24 4.59 13.13
N TYR A 125 4.95 4.74 13.39
CA TYR A 125 4.38 5.30 14.61
C TYR A 125 3.34 4.34 15.18
N ALA A 126 3.32 4.14 16.50
CA ALA A 126 2.30 3.33 17.16
C ALA A 126 0.94 4.04 17.24
N PHE A 127 0.96 5.37 17.29
CA PHE A 127 -0.17 6.30 17.35
C PHE A 127 0.34 7.73 17.02
N ASN A 128 -0.53 8.73 16.97
CA ASN A 128 -0.24 10.13 16.64
C ASN A 128 0.31 10.35 15.21
N ILE A 129 -0.14 9.58 14.21
CA ILE A 129 0.23 9.84 12.81
C ILE A 129 -0.32 11.19 12.32
N LEU A 130 -1.52 11.60 12.79
CA LEU A 130 -2.11 12.88 12.42
C LEU A 130 -1.24 14.06 12.91
N GLN A 131 -0.81 13.99 14.17
CA GLN A 131 0.08 15.00 14.77
C GLN A 131 1.45 15.05 14.07
N HIS A 132 2.00 13.90 13.68
CA HIS A 132 3.23 13.82 12.92
C HIS A 132 3.09 14.46 11.52
N LEU A 133 1.99 14.21 10.80
CA LEU A 133 1.75 14.81 9.48
C LEU A 133 1.66 16.34 9.55
N VAL A 134 1.06 16.90 10.61
CA VAL A 134 1.05 18.35 10.84
C VAL A 134 2.44 18.86 11.23
N ALA A 135 3.09 18.25 12.22
CA ALA A 135 4.31 18.81 12.84
C ALA A 135 5.59 18.61 12.03
N ASP A 136 5.78 17.45 11.38
CA ASP A 136 7.00 17.13 10.64
C ASP A 136 6.88 17.46 9.13
N HIS A 137 5.65 17.63 8.61
CA HIS A 137 5.36 17.67 7.17
C HIS A 137 4.39 18.79 6.74
N ASP A 138 3.94 19.67 7.64
CA ASP A 138 3.02 20.80 7.38
C ASP A 138 1.73 20.41 6.62
N VAL A 139 1.26 19.17 6.82
CA VAL A 139 0.06 18.67 6.14
C VAL A 139 -1.17 19.30 6.77
N LYS A 140 -1.74 20.30 6.08
CA LYS A 140 -3.00 20.94 6.45
C LYS A 140 -4.14 19.91 6.41
N LEU A 141 -4.59 19.48 7.59
CA LEU A 141 -5.69 18.52 7.72
C LEU A 141 -7.05 19.19 7.46
N CYS A 142 -7.85 18.56 6.61
CA CYS A 142 -9.22 18.95 6.27
C CYS A 142 -10.18 17.77 6.54
N SER A 143 -11.41 18.04 6.96
CA SER A 143 -12.39 16.98 7.19
C SER A 143 -12.94 16.41 5.87
N ALA A 144 -13.22 15.11 5.84
CA ALA A 144 -13.87 14.42 4.73
C ALA A 144 -14.87 13.37 5.21
N GLU A 145 -15.94 13.16 4.44
CA GLU A 145 -16.90 12.08 4.65
C GLU A 145 -16.68 10.96 3.64
N ILE A 146 -16.72 9.70 4.10
CA ILE A 146 -16.73 8.51 3.23
C ILE A 146 -18.06 7.79 3.41
N MET A 147 -18.76 7.51 2.31
CA MET A 147 -19.98 6.70 2.34
C MET A 147 -19.64 5.22 2.23
N TYR A 148 -19.43 4.59 3.38
CA TYR A 148 -19.24 3.14 3.50
C TYR A 148 -20.45 2.40 2.93
N SER A 149 -20.19 1.37 2.15
CA SER A 149 -21.17 0.57 1.41
C SER A 149 -20.91 -0.91 1.65
N CYS A 150 -21.97 -1.72 1.79
CA CYS A 150 -21.84 -3.14 2.06
C CYS A 150 -21.35 -3.93 0.83
N ASP A 151 -20.56 -4.96 1.08
CA ASP A 151 -19.99 -5.86 0.09
C ASP A 151 -21.00 -6.87 -0.50
N ILE A 152 -22.15 -7.05 0.17
CA ILE A 152 -23.11 -8.15 -0.06
C ILE A 152 -24.49 -7.62 -0.47
N CYS A 153 -24.90 -6.44 0.00
CA CYS A 153 -26.20 -5.82 -0.32
C CYS A 153 -26.07 -4.31 -0.52
N THR A 154 -27.18 -3.65 -0.87
CA THR A 154 -27.23 -2.21 -1.19
C THR A 154 -27.15 -1.27 0.04
N PHE A 155 -26.90 -1.79 1.24
CA PHE A 155 -26.78 -0.99 2.46
C PHE A 155 -25.59 -0.02 2.41
N ARG A 156 -25.81 1.22 2.86
CA ARG A 156 -24.78 2.28 2.94
C ARG A 156 -24.91 3.07 4.25
N CYS A 157 -23.79 3.55 4.78
CA CYS A 157 -23.75 4.31 6.03
C CYS A 157 -22.52 5.23 6.11
N GLY A 158 -22.53 6.20 7.02
CA GLY A 158 -21.46 7.19 7.20
C GLY A 158 -20.34 6.81 8.18
N THR A 159 -20.34 5.60 8.78
CA THR A 159 -19.25 5.17 9.68
C THR A 159 -18.89 3.68 9.57
N VAL A 160 -17.61 3.37 9.78
CA VAL A 160 -17.07 2.00 9.81
C VAL A 160 -17.81 1.13 10.83
N ARG A 161 -18.09 1.67 12.02
CA ARG A 161 -18.79 0.93 13.10
C ARG A 161 -20.18 0.45 12.66
N ARG A 162 -20.92 1.25 11.89
CA ARG A 162 -22.25 0.87 11.38
C ARG A 162 -22.16 -0.17 10.26
N LEU A 163 -21.14 -0.08 9.39
CA LEU A 163 -20.89 -1.12 8.38
C LEU A 163 -20.55 -2.46 9.03
N GLN A 164 -19.62 -2.47 9.99
CA GLN A 164 -19.21 -3.68 10.70
C GLN A 164 -20.38 -4.34 11.45
N TYR A 165 -21.17 -3.54 12.19
CA TYR A 165 -22.36 -4.04 12.88
C TYR A 165 -23.37 -4.67 11.92
N HIS A 166 -23.68 -3.99 10.81
CA HIS A 166 -24.56 -4.50 9.76
C HIS A 166 -24.02 -5.82 9.17
N GLN A 167 -22.75 -5.89 8.80
CA GLN A 167 -22.12 -7.12 8.32
C GLN A 167 -22.31 -8.26 9.33
N THR A 168 -21.96 -8.07 10.60
CA THR A 168 -22.05 -9.13 11.63
C THR A 168 -23.47 -9.54 12.05
N THR A 169 -24.50 -8.75 11.71
CA THR A 169 -25.89 -9.02 12.13
C THR A 169 -26.83 -9.37 10.98
N SER A 170 -26.53 -8.90 9.77
CA SER A 170 -27.33 -9.14 8.56
C SER A 170 -26.72 -10.22 7.65
N HIS A 171 -25.42 -10.49 7.80
CA HIS A 171 -24.64 -11.41 6.95
C HIS A 171 -23.67 -12.25 7.82
N PRO A 172 -24.20 -13.12 8.71
CA PRO A 172 -23.40 -13.98 9.61
C PRO A 172 -22.57 -15.03 8.88
#